data_AF-A0A0H3GUS0-F1
#
_entry.id   AF-A0A0H3GUS0-F1
#
_cell.length_a   1.000
_cell.length_b   1.000
_cell.length_c   1.000
_cell.angle_alpha   90.00
_cell.angle_beta   90.00
_cell.angle_gamma   90.00
#
_symmetry.space_group_name_H-M   'P 1'
#
loop_
_entity.id
_entity.type
_entity.pdbx_description
1 polymer ?
#
loop_
_entity_poly.entity_id
_entity_poly.type
_entity_poly.pdbx_seq_one_letter_code
_entity_poly.pdbx_strand_id
1 'polypeptide(L)' 'MTKERYNQCQNINCSHTFVTHETFVRSIAMPKESNPVQPHPMKSGQVALSL' A
#
# COMPACT_ATOMS: atom_id res chain seq x y z
N MET A 1 -20.06 4.25 22.83
CA MET A 1 -19.89 3.15 21.87
C MET A 1 -18.50 3.27 21.28
N THR A 2 -17.70 2.21 21.39
CA THR A 2 -16.37 2.16 20.75
C THR A 2 -16.56 2.06 19.24
N LYS A 3 -15.89 2.92 18.49
CA LYS A 3 -16.03 2.99 17.03
C LYS A 3 -14.73 2.56 16.37
N GLU A 4 -14.84 1.57 15.49
CA GLU A 4 -13.78 1.18 14.58
C GLU A 4 -13.49 2.29 13.57
N ARG A 5 -12.19 2.59 13.41
CA ARG A 5 -11.67 3.58 12.47
C ARG A 5 -10.64 2.91 11.57
N TYR A 6 -10.72 3.23 10.29
CA TYR A 6 -9.78 2.79 9.28
C TYR A 6 -8.89 3.96 8.90
N ASN A 7 -7.59 3.78 9.02
CA ASN A 7 -6.60 4.82 8.79
C ASN A 7 -5.60 4.36 7.75
N GLN A 8 -5.19 5.28 6.88
CA GLN A 8 -4.07 5.08 5.96
C GLN A 8 -2.92 6.00 6.40
N CYS A 9 -1.70 5.45 6.44
CA CYS A 9 -0.51 6.23 6.73
C CYS A 9 -0.32 7.28 5.64
N GLN A 10 -0.17 8.54 6.04
CA GLN A 10 0.03 9.66 5.12
C GLN A 10 1.43 9.67 4.49
N ASN A 11 2.38 8.92 5.06
CA ASN A 11 3.69 8.76 4.46
C ASN A 11 3.58 7.84 3.24
N ILE A 12 3.87 8.38 2.05
CA ILE A 12 3.81 7.67 0.77
C ILE A 12 4.66 6.40 0.72
N ASN A 13 5.80 6.38 1.42
CA ASN A 13 6.69 5.23 1.49
C ASN A 13 6.19 4.15 2.46
N CYS A 14 5.29 4.53 3.37
CA CYS A 14 4.70 3.62 4.34
C CYS A 14 3.44 2.97 3.81
N SER A 15 2.52 3.74 3.20
CA SER A 15 1.23 3.29 2.61
C SER A 15 0.48 2.22 3.44
N HIS A 16 0.67 2.25 4.76
CA HIS A 16 0.14 1.27 5.71
C HIS A 16 -1.31 1.57 6.04
N THR A 17 -2.19 0.59 5.87
CA THR A 17 -3.60 0.67 6.26
C THR A 17 -3.82 -0.11 7.55
N PHE A 18 -4.46 0.50 8.54
CA PHE A 18 -4.68 -0.11 9.86
C PHE A 18 -5.99 0.30 10.51
N VAL A 19 -6.39 -0.48 11.51
CA VAL A 19 -7.61 -0.31 12.29
C VAL A 19 -7.28 0.21 13.68
N THR A 20 -8.05 1.19 14.15
CA THR A 20 -7.98 1.70 15.52
C THR A 20 -9.35 1.74 16.19
N HIS A 21 -9.34 1.62 17.51
CA HIS A 21 -10.39 2.14 18.40
C HIS A 21 -9.82 3.38 19.09
N GLU A 22 -9.65 3.33 20.41
CA GLU A 22 -8.87 4.30 21.20
C GLU A 22 -7.35 4.06 21.05
N THR A 23 -6.96 2.85 20.64
CA THR A 23 -5.57 2.44 20.36
C THR A 23 -5.49 1.59 19.09
N PHE A 24 -4.26 1.29 18.64
CA PHE A 24 -4.01 0.41 17.52
C PHE A 24 -4.52 -1.02 17.81
N VAL A 25 -5.26 -1.59 16.85
CA VAL A 25 -5.82 -2.94 16.97
C VAL A 25 -5.10 -3.91 16.04
N ARG A 26 -5.07 -3.62 14.73
CA ARG A 26 -4.48 -4.49 13.73
C ARG A 26 -4.10 -3.76 12.44
N SER A 27 -3.13 -4.32 11.73
CA SER A 27 -2.80 -3.95 10.36
C SER A 27 -3.77 -4.61 9.37
N ILE A 28 -4.18 -3.87 8.33
CA ILE A 28 -4.90 -4.40 7.17
C ILE A 28 -3.92 -4.74 6.06
N ALA A 29 -3.09 -3.76 5.69
CA ALA A 29 -2.11 -3.89 4.63
C ALA A 29 -0.88 -3.06 4.99
N MET A 30 0.29 -3.65 4.88
CA MET A 30 1.56 -2.95 4.94
C MET A 30 2.27 -3.30 3.63
N PRO A 31 2.63 -2.32 2.78
CA PRO A 31 3.51 -2.62 1.68
C PRO A 31 4.75 -3.28 2.27
N LYS A 32 5.03 -4.51 1.85
CA LYS A 32 6.39 -5.04 1.99
C LYS A 32 7.29 -4.17 1.13
N GLU A 33 8.56 -4.06 1.52
CA GLU A 33 9.60 -3.48 0.69
C GLU A 33 9.33 -3.87 -0.77
N SER A 34 9.09 -2.87 -1.63
CA SER A 34 8.83 -3.14 -3.02
C SER A 34 10.12 -3.73 -3.56
N ASN A 35 10.21 -5.06 -3.67
CA ASN A 35 11.31 -5.67 -4.39
C ASN A 35 11.25 -5.05 -5.80
N PRO A 36 12.26 -4.25 -6.20
CA PRO A 36 12.27 -3.72 -7.54
C PRO A 36 12.22 -4.93 -8.48
N VAL A 37 11.18 -4.99 -9.30
CA VAL A 37 11.09 -6.04 -10.32
C VAL A 37 12.26 -5.81 -11.27
N GLN A 38 12.97 -6.89 -11.61
CA GLN A 38 14.04 -6.81 -12.61
C GLN A 38 13.50 -6.10 -13.85
N PRO A 39 14.20 -5.11 -14.41
CA PRO A 39 13.80 -4.48 -15.66
C PRO A 39 13.53 -5.55 -16.71
N HIS A 40 12.45 -5.41 -17.48
CA HIS A 40 12.18 -6.35 -18.56
C HIS A 40 13.40 -6.39 -19.51
N PRO A 41 13.87 -7.60 -19.93
CA PRO A 41 15.04 -7.71 -20.80
C PRO A 41 14.89 -6.97 -22.13
N MET A 42 13.64 -6.80 -22.58
CA MET A 42 13.29 -6.18 -23.85
C MET A 42 12.43 -4.95 -23.59
N LYS A 43 12.75 -3.82 -24.25
CA LYS A 43 11.99 -2.56 -24.12
C LYS A 43 10.62 -2.59 -24.82
N SER A 44 10.35 -3.62 -25.62
CA SER A 44 9.08 -3.80 -26.32
C SER A 44 8.08 -4.53 -25.42
N GLY A 45 6.86 -4.02 -25.29
CA GLY A 45 5.76 -4.70 -24.57
C GLY A 45 5.12 -3.85 -23.47
N GLN A 46 5.70 -2.71 -23.10
CA GLN A 46 4.99 -1.73 -22.30
C GLN A 46 3.88 -1.13 -23.17
N VAL A 47 2.65 -1.59 -22.97
CA VAL A 47 1.47 -0.97 -23.56
C VAL A 47 1.19 0.34 -22.83
N ALA A 48 0.93 1.41 -23.57
CA ALA A 48 0.35 2.61 -22.97
C ALA A 48 -1.02 2.23 -22.39
N LEU A 49 -1.28 2.64 -21.15
CA LEU A 49 -2.63 2.54 -20.60
C LEU A 49 -3.53 3.41 -21.48
N SER A 50 -4.39 2.78 -22.27
CA SER A 50 -5.40 3.50 -23.04
C SER A 50 -6.36 4.15 -22.05
N LEU A 51 -6.33 5.49 -21.98
CA LEU A 51 -7.31 6.29 -21.27
C LEU A 51 -8.66 6.29 -22.00
#